data_AF-A0A2I1HGT5-F1
#
_entry.id   AF-A0A2I1HGT5-F1
#
_cell.length_a   1.000
_cell.length_b   1.000
_cell.length_c   1.000
_cell.angle_alpha   90.00
_cell.angle_beta   90.00
_cell.angle_gamma   90.00
#
_symmetry.space_group_name_H-M   'P 1'
#
loop_
_entity.id
_entity.type
_entity.pdbx_description
1 polymer ?
#
loop_
_entity_poly.entity_id
_entity_poly.type
_entity_poly.pdbx_seq_one_letter_code
_entity_poly.pdbx_strand_id
1 'polypeptide(L)' 'MYILERIYCSKDDYHIALNEKIMKNDAELHRSVKKVMGVIIGLLKDRIKVDDSPDNKRARTKKFIKE' A
#
# COMPACT_ATOMS: atom_id res chain seq x y z
N MET A 1 20.33 0.58 4.03
CA MET A 1 19.26 -0.17 4.70
C MET A 1 17.97 0.60 4.45
N TYR A 2 17.05 0.07 3.64
CA TYR A 2 15.81 0.75 3.25
C TYR A 2 14.90 0.80 4.49
N ILE A 3 14.87 1.95 5.16
CA ILE A 3 14.20 2.05 6.45
C ILE A 3 12.69 2.00 6.20
N LEU A 4 12.04 1.05 6.87
CA LEU A 4 10.59 0.95 7.03
C LEU A 4 9.92 2.25 7.55
N GLU A 5 10.70 3.28 7.91
CA GLU A 5 10.29 4.57 8.47
C GLU A 5 9.23 5.32 7.66
N ARG A 6 9.05 5.01 6.36
CA ARG A 6 8.07 5.71 5.51
C ARG A 6 6.83 4.90 5.17
N ILE A 7 6.73 3.64 5.61
CA ILE A 7 5.44 2.97 5.60
C ILE A 7 4.73 3.52 6.82
N TYR A 8 3.87 4.53 6.62
CA TYR A 8 2.95 4.99 7.64
C TYR A 8 2.18 3.75 8.10
N CYS A 9 2.62 3.17 9.22
CA CYS A 9 1.99 2.02 9.79
C CYS A 9 0.66 2.58 10.28
N SER A 10 -0.41 2.35 9.53
CA SER A 10 -1.75 2.54 10.05
C SER A 10 -1.77 1.88 11.41
N LYS A 11 -2.03 2.65 12.47
CA LYS A 11 -2.19 2.08 13.81
C LYS A 11 -3.39 1.15 13.88
N ASP A 12 -4.31 1.30 12.92
CA ASP A 12 -5.47 0.43 12.78
C ASP A 12 -5.11 -0.83 12.01
N ASP A 13 -5.47 -1.97 12.59
CA ASP A 13 -5.37 -3.27 11.95
C ASP A 13 -6.48 -3.46 10.91
N TYR A 14 -6.10 -3.68 9.66
CA TYR A 14 -7.02 -4.01 8.57
C TYR A 14 -7.10 -5.53 8.38
N HIS A 15 -7.84 -6.20 9.25
CA HIS A 15 -8.08 -7.65 9.12
C HIS A 15 -9.33 -7.95 8.31
N ILE A 16 -9.21 -8.92 7.39
CA ILE A 16 -10.36 -9.59 6.79
C ILE A 16 -10.61 -10.85 7.61
N ALA A 17 -11.67 -10.86 8.41
CA ALA A 17 -12.07 -12.02 9.18
C ALA A 17 -12.63 -13.09 8.23
N LEU A 18 -11.82 -14.09 7.90
CA LEU A 18 -12.27 -15.24 7.12
C LEU A 18 -12.87 -16.28 8.07
N ASN A 19 -14.19 -16.34 8.10
CA ASN A 19 -14.93 -17.38 8.80
C ASN A 19 -15.96 -18.01 7.85
N GLU A 20 -16.48 -19.18 8.23
CA GLU A 20 -17.39 -19.95 7.39
C GLU A 20 -18.67 -19.18 7.01
N LYS A 21 -19.12 -18.23 7.84
CA LYS A 21 -20.30 -17.40 7.58
C LYS A 21 -20.01 -16.35 6.50
N ILE A 22 -18.87 -15.68 6.59
CA ILE A 22 -18.42 -14.69 5.59
C ILE A 22 -18.10 -15.36 4.26
N MET A 23 -17.58 -16.59 4.26
CA MET A 23 -17.35 -17.35 3.02
C MET A 23 -18.65 -17.72 2.30
N LYS A 24 -19.77 -17.81 3.03
CA LYS A 24 -21.11 -18.04 2.46
C LYS A 24 -21.81 -16.74 2.05
N ASN A 25 -21.31 -15.58 2.48
CA ASN A 25 -21.87 -14.27 2.17
C ASN A 25 -20.91 -13.46 1.28
N ASP A 26 -20.97 -13.72 -0.03
CA ASP A 26 -20.11 -13.10 -1.03
C ASP A 26 -20.13 -11.56 -0.99
N ALA A 27 -21.30 -10.96 -0.74
CA ALA A 27 -21.44 -9.50 -0.68
C ALA A 27 -20.65 -8.89 0.50
N GLU A 28 -20.60 -9.57 1.65
CA GLU A 28 -19.88 -9.11 2.84
C GLU A 28 -18.38 -9.34 2.71
N LEU A 29 -17.97 -10.46 2.11
CA LEU A 29 -16.58 -10.73 1.75
C LEU A 29 -16.06 -9.69 0.75
N HIS A 30 -16.80 -9.43 -0.32
CA HIS A 30 -16.40 -8.45 -1.33
C HIS A 30 -16.29 -7.03 -0.76
N ARG A 31 -17.20 -6.62 0.14
CA ARG A 31 -17.10 -5.33 0.85
C ARG A 31 -15.82 -5.23 1.69
N SER A 32 -15.50 -6.29 2.42
CA SER A 32 -14.31 -6.35 3.28
C SER A 32 -13.02 -6.28 2.45
N VAL A 33 -12.94 -7.06 1.37
CA VAL A 33 -11.82 -7.05 0.42
C VAL A 33 -11.67 -5.67 -0.23
N LYS A 34 -12.77 -5.09 -0.71
CA LYS A 34 -12.76 -3.76 -1.35
C LYS A 34 -12.24 -2.67 -0.41
N LYS A 35 -12.59 -2.73 0.88
CA LYS A 35 -12.09 -1.79 1.89
C LYS A 35 -10.56 -1.88 2.04
N VAL A 36 -10.03 -3.10 2.18
CA VAL A 36 -8.58 -3.33 2.32
C VAL A 36 -7.83 -2.92 1.05
N MET A 37 -8.32 -3.28 -0.12
CA MET A 37 -7.74 -2.84 -1.40
C MET A 37 -7.73 -1.32 -1.54
N GLY A 38 -8.79 -0.63 -1.10
CA GLY A 38 -8.86 0.83 -1.09
C GLY A 38 -7.75 1.47 -0.25
N VAL A 39 -7.49 0.92 0.93
CA VAL A 39 -6.39 1.38 1.81
C VAL A 39 -5.04 1.18 1.13
N ILE A 40 -4.79 0.00 0.55
CA ILE A 40 -3.53 -0.31 -0.16
C ILE A 40 -3.32 0.66 -1.33
N ILE A 41 -4.36 0.92 -2.13
CA ILE A 41 -4.29 1.86 -3.26
C ILE A 41 -3.99 3.28 -2.76
N GLY A 42 -4.61 3.72 -1.66
CA GLY A 42 -4.32 5.02 -1.04
C GLY A 42 -2.85 5.15 -0.66
N LEU A 43 -2.32 4.17 0.07
CA LEU A 43 -0.91 4.12 0.47
C LEU A 43 0.04 4.10 -0.74
N LEU A 44 -0.30 3.39 -1.81
CA LEU A 44 0.50 3.36 -3.04
C LEU A 44 0.51 4.71 -3.76
N LYS A 45 -0.64 5.41 -3.82
CA LYS A 45 -0.72 6.76 -4.41
C LYS A 45 0.10 7.77 -3.61
N ASP A 46 0.08 7.66 -2.29
CA ASP A 46 0.90 8.51 -1.42
C ASP A 46 2.39 8.27 -1.65
N ARG A 47 2.82 7.02 -1.87
CA ARG A 47 4.21 6.71 -2.26
C ARG A 47 4.61 7.36 -3.57
N ILE A 48 3.75 7.32 -4.59
CA ILE A 48 4.06 7.94 -5.90
C ILE A 48 4.26 9.45 -5.72
N LYS A 49 3.35 10.13 -5.01
CA LYS A 49 3.47 11.57 -4.74
C LYS A 49 4.73 11.93 -3.95
N VAL A 50 5.14 11.06 -3.03
CA VAL A 50 6.33 11.24 -2.20
C VAL A 50 7.64 10.93 -2.98
N ASP A 51 7.58 10.02 -3.97
CA ASP A 51 8.69 9.68 -4.88
C ASP A 51 8.89 10.72 -5.99
N ASP A 52 7.88 11.55 -6.28
CA ASP A 52 8.00 12.71 -7.18
C ASP A 52 8.82 13.87 -6.60
N SER A 53 9.34 13.75 -5.37
CA SER A 53 10.41 14.62 -4.90
C SER A 53 11.61 14.54 -5.88
N PRO A 54 12.06 15.66 -6.45
CA PRO A 54 13.06 15.67 -7.53
C PRO A 54 14.36 14.95 -7.15
N ASP A 55 14.75 15.04 -5.88
CA ASP A 55 16.01 14.50 -5.37
C ASP A 55 15.99 12.97 -5.30
N ASN A 56 14.87 12.38 -4.88
CA ASN A 56 14.69 10.93 -4.76
C ASN A 56 14.68 10.28 -6.16
N LYS A 57 13.96 10.92 -7.09
CA LYS A 57 13.86 10.51 -8.49
C LYS A 57 15.21 10.60 -9.20
N ARG A 58 15.95 11.71 -9.06
CA ARG A 58 17.31 11.87 -9.60
C ARG A 58 18.31 10.85 -9.04
N ALA A 59 18.28 10.60 -7.73
CA ALA A 59 19.17 9.61 -7.11
C ALA A 59 18.90 8.18 -7.60
N ARG A 60 17.65 7.86 -7.92
CA ARG A 60 17.25 6.57 -8.50
C ARG A 60 17.68 6.45 -9.95
N THR A 61 17.39 7.44 -10.79
CA THR A 61 17.77 7.44 -12.22
C THR A 61 19.29 7.36 -12.41
N LYS A 62 20.10 8.03 -11.58
CA LYS A 62 21.58 7.92 -11.60
C LYS A 62 22.12 6.51 -11.30
N LYS A 63 21.34 5.63 -10.66
CA LYS A 63 21.76 4.23 -10.40
C LYS A 63 21.52 3.32 -11.60
N PHE A 64 20.58 3.68 -12.48
CA PHE A 64 20.23 2.92 -13.68
C PHE A 64 20.86 3.49 -14.95
N ILE A 65 21.19 4.79 -14.93
CA ILE A 65 22.02 5.46 -15.93
C ILE A 65 23.42 5.57 -15.32
N LYS A 66 24.23 4.52 -15.45
CA LYS A 66 25.66 4.58 -15.14
C LYS A 66 26.40 4.25 -16.43
N GLU A 67 27.07 5.27 -17.00
CA GLU A 67 28.24 5.09 -17.86
C GLU A 67 29.41 4.56 -17.03
#